data_AF-A0A538ENR0-F1
#
_entry.id   AF-A0A538ENR0-F1
#
_cell.length_a   1.000
_cell.length_b   1.000
_cell.length_c   1.000
_cell.angle_alpha   90.00
_cell.angle_beta   90.00
_cell.angle_gamma   90.00
#
_symmetry.space_group_name_H-M   'P 1'
#
loop_
_entity.id
_entity.type
_entity.pdbx_description
1 polymer ?
#
loop_
_entity_poly.entity_id
_entity_poly.type
_entity_poly.pdbx_seq_one_letter_code
_entity_poly.pdbx_strand_id
1 'polypeptide(L)'
;VGGIDVGGLDRGQAQDRVARELHSRLDQPIVVRAGRTTFRLTPRQAGATFNVRDMVDAAVARSRQGDIFSRTWRDVRGDSINTDIPASVTYSRLVLSRFVGKVEDKLDRQAVDAHLDFNDGGFTKVPGKRGVIIDSRALHNAVEAAIVGTRAASIAVRSHTTAPKVTMADLPRMYSTLITISRDQFKLRLFKHLRLDKTYSIAVGQLGYSTPAGVYHIDDKTVDPTWYVPHASWAGSLAGQTIPGGSPQNPLKARWMGFGGGRGIHGTADDSSIGSAASHGCIRMHVSDVVELYPHVPLNTPLYIS
;
A
#
# COMPACT_ATOMS: atom_id res chain seq x y z
N VAL A 1 49.01 -10.02 -6.14
CA VAL A 1 48.24 -9.07 -5.29
C VAL A 1 46.88 -8.83 -5.92
N GLY A 2 45.78 -9.22 -5.28
CA GLY A 2 44.43 -9.11 -5.86
C GLY A 2 44.26 -9.90 -7.17
N GLY A 3 44.97 -11.02 -7.31
CA GLY A 3 45.06 -11.78 -8.56
C GLY A 3 45.91 -11.15 -9.67
N ILE A 4 46.67 -10.09 -9.39
CA ILE A 4 47.58 -9.43 -10.35
C ILE A 4 49.03 -9.82 -10.01
N ASP A 5 49.79 -10.23 -11.03
CA ASP A 5 51.20 -10.55 -10.90
C ASP A 5 52.05 -9.28 -10.78
N VAL A 6 52.88 -9.25 -9.73
CA VAL A 6 53.80 -8.15 -9.40
C VAL A 6 55.24 -8.64 -9.21
N GLY A 7 55.53 -9.89 -9.58
CA GLY A 7 56.88 -10.44 -9.50
C GLY A 7 57.88 -9.64 -10.33
N GLY A 8 59.09 -9.43 -9.79
CA GLY A 8 60.18 -8.72 -10.48
C GLY A 8 60.00 -7.21 -10.61
N LEU A 9 58.90 -6.63 -10.11
CA LEU A 9 58.66 -5.19 -10.13
C LEU A 9 59.18 -4.53 -8.85
N ASP A 10 59.68 -3.28 -8.99
CA ASP A 10 59.89 -2.44 -7.83
C ASP A 10 58.54 -2.01 -7.21
N ARG A 11 58.60 -1.41 -6.01
CA ARG A 11 57.40 -1.03 -5.26
C ARG A 11 56.49 -0.06 -6.03
N GLY A 12 57.06 0.92 -6.74
CA GLY A 12 56.30 1.92 -7.49
C GLY A 12 55.66 1.29 -8.73
N GLN A 13 56.43 0.49 -9.48
CA GLN A 13 55.94 -0.25 -10.64
C GLN A 13 54.81 -1.23 -10.26
N ALA A 14 54.95 -1.93 -9.12
CA ALA A 14 53.92 -2.81 -8.60
C ALA A 14 52.64 -2.05 -8.20
N GLN A 15 52.77 -0.89 -7.53
CA GLN A 15 51.64 -0.03 -7.18
C GLN A 15 50.90 0.47 -8.42
N ASP A 16 51.63 0.97 -9.41
CA ASP A 16 51.03 1.51 -10.63
C ASP A 16 50.31 0.44 -11.44
N ARG A 17 50.90 -0.76 -11.56
CA ARG A 17 50.26 -1.89 -12.25
C ARG A 17 49.00 -2.34 -11.54
N VAL A 18 49.07 -2.57 -10.22
CA VAL A 18 47.94 -3.00 -9.40
C VAL A 18 46.83 -1.95 -9.43
N ALA A 19 47.17 -0.66 -9.33
CA ALA A 19 46.22 0.42 -9.45
C ALA A 19 45.51 0.39 -10.79
N ARG A 20 46.21 0.39 -11.93
CA ARG A 20 45.56 0.42 -13.26
C ARG A 20 44.59 -0.74 -13.46
N GLU A 21 45.02 -1.96 -13.15
CA GLU A 21 44.22 -3.15 -13.38
C GLU A 21 43.01 -3.23 -12.42
N LEU A 22 43.18 -2.93 -11.13
CA LEU A 22 42.08 -2.94 -10.16
C LEU A 22 41.09 -1.80 -10.41
N HIS A 23 41.55 -0.61 -10.80
CA HIS A 23 40.63 0.50 -11.13
C HIS A 23 39.67 0.13 -12.27
N SER A 24 40.12 -0.62 -13.28
CA SER A 24 39.25 -1.09 -14.37
C SER A 24 38.13 -2.03 -13.89
N ARG A 25 38.36 -2.77 -12.79
CA ARG A 25 37.38 -3.67 -12.17
C ARG A 25 36.26 -2.91 -11.44
N LEU A 26 36.52 -1.68 -10.99
CA LEU A 26 35.51 -0.84 -10.35
C LEU A 26 34.44 -0.33 -11.32
N ASP A 27 34.71 -0.39 -12.62
CA ASP A 27 33.79 0.04 -13.68
C ASP A 27 32.90 -1.10 -14.19
N GLN A 28 33.14 -2.34 -13.73
CA GLN A 28 32.33 -3.49 -14.10
C GLN A 28 30.91 -3.36 -13.52
N PRO A 29 29.85 -3.47 -14.35
CA PRO A 29 28.50 -3.27 -13.89
C PRO A 29 27.98 -4.46 -13.08
N ILE A 30 27.34 -4.14 -11.95
CA ILE A 30 26.49 -5.04 -11.19
C ILE A 30 25.06 -4.79 -11.65
N VAL A 31 24.46 -5.82 -12.26
CA VAL A 31 23.13 -5.75 -12.87
C VAL A 31 22.15 -6.51 -11.99
N VAL A 32 21.21 -5.79 -11.39
CA VAL A 32 20.11 -6.39 -10.60
C VAL A 32 18.88 -6.52 -11.50
N ARG A 33 18.35 -7.74 -11.62
CA ARG A 33 17.24 -8.09 -12.53
C ARG A 33 16.01 -8.54 -11.77
N ALA A 34 14.86 -7.96 -12.09
CA ALA A 34 13.55 -8.33 -11.58
C ALA A 34 12.53 -8.33 -12.72
N GLY A 35 12.24 -9.51 -13.28
CA GLY A 35 11.38 -9.62 -14.46
C GLY A 35 11.91 -8.78 -15.63
N ARG A 36 11.16 -7.77 -16.06
CA ARG A 36 11.54 -6.85 -17.16
C ARG A 36 12.33 -5.63 -16.67
N THR A 37 12.41 -5.40 -15.36
CA THR A 37 13.08 -4.23 -14.79
C THR A 37 14.53 -4.58 -14.47
N THR A 38 15.43 -3.67 -14.80
CA THR A 38 16.87 -3.83 -14.57
C THR A 38 17.42 -2.59 -13.87
N PHE A 39 18.23 -2.80 -12.84
CA PHE A 39 18.96 -1.77 -12.12
C PHE A 39 20.46 -2.02 -12.27
N ARG A 40 21.23 -0.95 -12.29
CA ARG A 40 22.69 -1.02 -12.45
C ARG A 40 23.37 -0.19 -11.38
N LEU A 41 24.46 -0.75 -10.85
CA LEU A 41 25.38 -0.10 -9.93
C LEU A 41 26.78 -0.58 -10.31
N THR A 42 27.76 0.32 -10.37
CA THR A 42 29.17 -0.10 -10.44
C THR A 42 29.80 -0.03 -9.04
N PRO A 43 30.83 -0.84 -8.73
CA PRO A 43 31.59 -0.67 -7.50
C PRO A 43 32.09 0.77 -7.32
N ARG A 44 32.54 1.44 -8.39
CA ARG A 44 32.92 2.86 -8.34
C ARG A 44 31.79 3.76 -7.85
N GLN A 45 30.58 3.58 -8.36
CA GLN A 45 29.41 4.34 -7.91
C GLN A 45 29.05 4.04 -6.45
N ALA A 46 29.28 2.81 -5.98
CA ALA A 46 29.16 2.42 -4.58
C ALA A 46 30.24 3.03 -3.67
N GLY A 47 31.15 3.86 -4.22
CA GLY A 47 32.28 4.43 -3.51
C GLY A 47 33.36 3.40 -3.20
N ALA A 48 33.44 2.31 -3.98
CA ALA A 48 34.42 1.28 -3.75
C ALA A 48 35.84 1.76 -4.11
N THR A 49 36.79 1.59 -3.18
CA THR A 49 38.20 1.91 -3.41
C THR A 49 39.09 0.77 -2.95
N PHE A 50 40.27 0.66 -3.56
CA PHE A 50 41.30 -0.29 -3.18
C PHE A 50 42.42 0.41 -2.43
N ASN A 51 42.84 -0.14 -1.29
CA ASN A 51 44.04 0.30 -0.59
C ASN A 51 45.28 -0.33 -1.24
N VAL A 52 45.60 0.11 -2.47
CA VAL A 52 46.70 -0.45 -3.28
C VAL A 52 48.03 -0.41 -2.52
N ARG A 53 48.27 0.66 -1.76
CA ARG A 53 49.48 0.80 -0.93
C ARG A 53 49.60 -0.34 0.09
N ASP A 54 48.57 -0.55 0.90
CA ASP A 54 48.57 -1.59 1.94
C ASP A 54 48.64 -3.00 1.33
N MET A 55 47.97 -3.20 0.19
CA MET A 55 48.00 -4.46 -0.55
C MET A 55 49.40 -4.79 -1.08
N VAL A 56 50.12 -3.81 -1.63
CA VAL A 56 51.51 -3.98 -2.08
C VAL A 56 52.48 -4.08 -0.91
N ASP A 57 52.26 -3.32 0.17
CA ASP A 57 53.10 -3.37 1.38
C ASP A 57 53.00 -4.71 2.08
N ALA A 58 51.81 -5.30 2.16
CA ALA A 58 51.61 -6.68 2.61
C ALA A 58 52.35 -7.69 1.71
N ALA A 59 52.37 -7.47 0.39
CA ALA A 59 53.07 -8.33 -0.57
C ALA A 59 54.58 -8.29 -0.37
N VAL A 60 55.13 -7.08 -0.18
CA VAL A 60 56.55 -6.87 0.11
C VAL A 60 56.93 -7.47 1.46
N ALA A 61 56.14 -7.23 2.50
CA ALA A 61 56.37 -7.81 3.83
C ALA A 61 56.37 -9.34 3.80
N ARG A 62 55.42 -9.94 3.05
CA ARG A 62 55.31 -11.39 2.87
C ARG A 62 56.45 -11.97 2.05
N SER A 63 56.88 -11.28 0.99
CA SER A 63 58.06 -11.66 0.20
C SER A 63 59.34 -11.66 1.05
N ARG A 64 59.43 -10.76 2.04
CA ARG A 64 60.57 -10.65 2.96
C ARG A 64 60.54 -11.64 4.14
N GLN A 65 59.50 -12.44 4.31
CA GLN A 65 59.46 -13.48 5.35
C GLN A 65 60.38 -14.66 5.01
N GLY A 66 61.28 -15.00 5.93
CA GLY A 66 62.27 -16.08 5.80
C GLY A 66 63.68 -15.63 6.14
N ASP A 67 64.55 -16.58 6.49
CA ASP A 67 65.94 -16.29 6.84
C ASP A 67 66.73 -15.77 5.60
N ILE A 68 67.74 -14.92 5.81
CA ILE A 68 68.53 -14.29 4.73
C ILE A 68 69.05 -15.34 3.74
N PHE A 69 69.52 -16.49 4.24
CA PHE A 69 70.02 -17.59 3.41
C PHE A 69 68.97 -18.19 2.48
N SER A 70 67.71 -18.31 2.93
CA SER A 70 66.61 -18.85 2.13
C SER A 70 66.04 -17.85 1.11
N ARG A 71 66.38 -16.56 1.26
CA ARG A 71 65.99 -15.50 0.32
C ARG A 71 66.99 -15.41 -0.82
N THR A 72 68.28 -15.35 -0.49
CA THR A 72 69.37 -15.26 -1.48
C THR A 72 69.43 -16.49 -2.39
N TRP A 73 69.22 -17.70 -1.85
CA TRP A 73 69.14 -18.91 -2.67
C TRP A 73 67.94 -18.94 -3.65
N ARG A 74 66.90 -18.15 -3.37
CA ARG A 74 65.68 -18.04 -4.18
C ARG A 74 65.87 -17.06 -5.34
N ASP A 75 66.47 -15.91 -5.06
CA ASP A 75 66.83 -14.91 -6.07
C ASP A 75 67.83 -15.47 -7.10
N VAL A 76 68.76 -16.32 -6.66
CA VAL A 76 69.76 -16.95 -7.56
C VAL A 76 69.14 -18.01 -8.49
N ARG A 77 68.06 -18.68 -8.07
CA ARG A 77 67.36 -19.71 -8.88
C ARG A 77 66.23 -19.15 -9.74
N GLY A 78 65.83 -17.90 -9.54
CA GLY A 78 64.66 -17.32 -10.18
C GLY A 78 63.32 -17.87 -9.65
N ASP A 79 63.32 -18.45 -8.44
CA ASP A 79 62.15 -19.07 -7.84
C ASP A 79 61.12 -18.00 -7.39
N SER A 80 59.85 -18.14 -7.77
CA SER A 80 58.77 -17.19 -7.43
C SER A 80 57.96 -17.63 -6.21
N ILE A 81 57.45 -16.66 -5.44
CA ILE A 81 56.52 -16.92 -4.33
C ILE A 81 55.08 -16.79 -4.85
N ASN A 82 54.38 -17.91 -4.99
CA ASN A 82 52.95 -17.92 -5.28
C ASN A 82 52.15 -17.76 -3.98
N THR A 83 51.81 -16.52 -3.62
CA THR A 83 50.90 -16.22 -2.51
C THR A 83 49.93 -15.14 -2.93
N ASP A 84 48.63 -15.43 -2.87
CA ASP A 84 47.61 -14.45 -3.18
C ASP A 84 47.34 -13.56 -1.97
N ILE A 85 47.31 -12.25 -2.20
CA ILE A 85 46.91 -11.27 -1.20
C ILE A 85 45.53 -10.78 -1.61
N PRO A 86 44.48 -11.03 -0.81
CA PRO A 86 43.13 -10.66 -1.18
C PRO A 86 43.02 -9.16 -1.34
N ALA A 87 42.24 -8.71 -2.31
CA ALA A 87 42.01 -7.29 -2.51
C ALA A 87 41.19 -6.72 -1.35
N SER A 88 41.73 -5.73 -0.64
CA SER A 88 40.99 -5.01 0.40
C SER A 88 40.18 -3.89 -0.24
N VAL A 89 38.86 -4.07 -0.32
CA VAL A 89 37.91 -3.10 -0.88
C VAL A 89 37.18 -2.42 0.26
N THR A 90 37.23 -1.09 0.32
CA THR A 90 36.29 -0.30 1.14
C THR A 90 35.16 0.20 0.24
N TYR A 91 33.95 0.38 0.78
CA TYR A 91 32.79 0.84 0.01
C TYR A 91 31.79 1.60 0.90
N SER A 92 30.87 2.35 0.29
CA SER A 92 29.86 3.13 1.02
C SER A 92 28.60 2.30 1.30
N ARG A 93 28.40 1.94 2.58
CA ARG A 93 27.16 1.29 3.05
C ARG A 93 25.91 2.13 2.77
N LEU A 94 26.04 3.46 2.79
CA LEU A 94 24.94 4.37 2.51
C LEU A 94 24.51 4.30 1.03
N VAL A 95 25.46 4.25 0.10
CA VAL A 95 25.13 4.13 -1.34
C VAL A 95 24.49 2.78 -1.63
N LEU A 96 25.03 1.70 -1.05
CA LEU A 96 24.44 0.37 -1.15
C LEU A 96 22.99 0.35 -0.63
N SER A 97 22.77 0.89 0.58
CA SER A 97 21.43 0.94 1.18
C SER A 97 20.45 1.77 0.33
N ARG A 98 20.89 2.91 -0.21
CA ARG A 98 20.08 3.74 -1.13
C ARG A 98 19.76 3.02 -2.44
N PHE A 99 20.71 2.25 -2.97
CA PHE A 99 20.49 1.46 -4.17
C PHE A 99 19.46 0.35 -3.92
N VAL A 100 19.59 -0.39 -2.81
CA VAL A 100 18.61 -1.41 -2.40
C VAL A 100 17.23 -0.78 -2.20
N GLY A 101 17.14 0.34 -1.46
CA GLY A 101 15.89 1.08 -1.29
C GLY A 101 15.26 1.53 -2.60
N LYS A 102 16.05 1.98 -3.58
CA LYS A 102 15.54 2.32 -4.92
C LYS A 102 14.96 1.11 -5.66
N VAL A 103 15.53 -0.08 -5.46
CA VAL A 103 15.01 -1.33 -6.03
C VAL A 103 13.69 -1.69 -5.35
N GLU A 104 13.62 -1.60 -4.03
CA GLU A 104 12.43 -1.83 -3.22
C GLU A 104 11.31 -0.87 -3.59
N ASP A 105 11.53 0.44 -3.56
CA ASP A 105 10.53 1.47 -3.91
C ASP A 105 9.90 1.24 -5.30
N LYS A 106 10.66 0.65 -6.23
CA LYS A 106 10.20 0.37 -7.58
C LYS A 106 9.46 -0.96 -7.72
N LEU A 107 9.77 -1.96 -6.89
CA LEU A 107 9.30 -3.33 -7.05
C LEU A 107 8.34 -3.78 -5.96
N ASP A 108 8.49 -3.27 -4.74
CA ASP A 108 7.63 -3.56 -3.62
C ASP A 108 6.24 -3.02 -3.89
N ARG A 109 5.27 -3.90 -3.69
CA ARG A 109 3.85 -3.61 -3.85
C ARG A 109 3.14 -4.20 -2.66
N GLN A 110 2.48 -3.37 -1.89
CA GLN A 110 1.63 -3.85 -0.81
C GLN A 110 0.45 -4.64 -1.38
N ALA A 111 -0.02 -5.63 -0.62
CA ALA A 111 -1.25 -6.32 -0.97
C ALA A 111 -2.43 -5.34 -0.85
N VAL A 112 -3.41 -5.49 -1.73
CA VAL A 112 -4.62 -4.66 -1.76
C VAL A 112 -5.81 -5.55 -1.41
N ASP A 113 -6.59 -5.13 -0.43
CA ASP A 113 -7.75 -5.86 0.06
C ASP A 113 -8.91 -5.83 -0.94
N ALA A 114 -9.68 -6.92 -0.96
CA ALA A 114 -10.96 -6.92 -1.65
C ALA A 114 -11.92 -5.94 -0.94
N HIS A 115 -12.73 -5.23 -1.71
CA HIS A 115 -13.66 -4.22 -1.18
C HIS A 115 -14.87 -4.06 -2.09
N LEU A 116 -15.85 -3.28 -1.64
CA LEU A 116 -16.92 -2.79 -2.50
C LEU A 116 -16.54 -1.44 -3.07
N ASP A 117 -16.75 -1.29 -4.36
CA ASP A 117 -16.72 0.01 -5.04
C ASP A 117 -18.15 0.45 -5.31
N PHE A 118 -18.50 1.65 -4.85
CA PHE A 118 -19.86 2.20 -4.94
C PHE A 118 -19.96 3.12 -6.16
N ASN A 119 -20.94 2.86 -7.01
CA ASN A 119 -21.11 3.55 -8.29
C ASN A 119 -22.58 3.69 -8.66
N ASP A 120 -22.85 4.40 -9.76
CA ASP A 120 -24.20 4.60 -10.29
C ASP A 120 -24.86 3.24 -10.60
N GLY A 121 -25.76 2.81 -9.72
CA GLY A 121 -26.38 1.48 -9.75
C GLY A 121 -26.23 0.65 -8.47
N GLY A 122 -25.42 1.11 -7.50
CA GLY A 122 -25.27 0.48 -6.19
C GLY A 122 -23.82 0.20 -5.86
N PHE A 123 -23.35 -1.02 -6.15
CA PHE A 123 -21.98 -1.41 -5.85
C PHE A 123 -21.47 -2.56 -6.73
N THR A 124 -20.15 -2.65 -6.88
CA THR A 124 -19.45 -3.79 -7.47
C THR A 124 -18.42 -4.33 -6.50
N LYS A 125 -18.11 -5.64 -6.61
CA LYS A 125 -17.09 -6.28 -5.77
C LYS A 125 -15.74 -6.21 -6.48
N VAL A 126 -14.76 -5.55 -5.86
CA VAL A 126 -13.40 -5.43 -6.38
C VAL A 126 -12.53 -6.51 -5.74
N PRO A 127 -11.92 -7.42 -6.53
CA PRO A 127 -11.02 -8.44 -6.00
C PRO A 127 -9.75 -7.86 -5.40
N GLY A 128 -9.30 -8.44 -4.29
CA GLY A 128 -8.01 -8.15 -3.71
C GLY A 128 -6.85 -8.57 -4.61
N LYS A 129 -5.71 -7.88 -4.49
CA LYS A 129 -4.49 -8.16 -5.26
C LYS A 129 -3.37 -8.54 -4.31
N ARG A 130 -2.63 -9.59 -4.65
CA ARG A 130 -1.45 -10.01 -3.88
C ARG A 130 -0.36 -8.95 -3.99
N GLY A 131 0.32 -8.72 -2.87
CA GLY A 131 1.52 -7.90 -2.81
C GLY A 131 2.76 -8.68 -3.22
N VAL A 132 3.83 -7.95 -3.44
CA VAL A 132 5.18 -8.45 -3.71
C VAL A 132 6.12 -7.68 -2.80
N ILE A 133 6.91 -8.39 -2.01
CA ILE A 133 7.92 -7.80 -1.13
C ILE A 133 9.27 -8.42 -1.49
N ILE A 134 10.26 -7.58 -1.77
CA ILE A 134 11.62 -7.97 -2.06
C ILE A 134 12.28 -8.47 -0.77
N ASP A 135 13.09 -9.52 -0.89
CA ASP A 135 13.99 -9.94 0.19
C ASP A 135 15.18 -8.96 0.25
N SER A 136 14.97 -7.86 0.98
CA SER A 136 15.94 -6.78 1.19
C SER A 136 17.30 -7.31 1.63
N ARG A 137 17.30 -8.24 2.59
CA ARG A 137 18.53 -8.80 3.18
C ARG A 137 19.28 -9.62 2.15
N ALA A 138 18.59 -10.50 1.41
CA ALA A 138 19.23 -11.30 0.37
C ALA A 138 19.77 -10.41 -0.76
N LEU A 139 19.04 -9.37 -1.15
CA LEU A 139 19.49 -8.43 -2.17
C LEU A 139 20.71 -7.63 -1.72
N HIS A 140 20.68 -7.08 -0.50
CA HIS A 140 21.80 -6.36 0.09
C HIS A 140 23.06 -7.21 0.10
N ASN A 141 22.99 -8.43 0.63
CA ASN A 141 24.11 -9.35 0.70
C ASN A 141 24.65 -9.74 -0.69
N ALA A 142 23.77 -9.94 -1.67
CA ALA A 142 24.17 -10.28 -3.04
C ALA A 142 24.89 -9.12 -3.73
N VAL A 143 24.41 -7.88 -3.55
CA VAL A 143 25.04 -6.69 -4.14
C VAL A 143 26.36 -6.39 -3.45
N GLU A 144 26.42 -6.51 -2.11
CA GLU A 144 27.66 -6.37 -1.35
C GLU A 144 28.73 -7.36 -1.83
N ALA A 145 28.38 -8.65 -1.95
CA ALA A 145 29.29 -9.67 -2.45
C ALA A 145 29.77 -9.36 -3.88
N ALA A 146 28.93 -8.76 -4.72
CA ALA A 146 29.32 -8.34 -6.06
C ALA A 146 30.26 -7.12 -6.07
N ILE A 147 30.06 -6.16 -5.14
CA ILE A 147 30.97 -5.01 -4.95
C ILE A 147 32.34 -5.49 -4.48
N VAL A 148 32.39 -6.33 -3.44
CA VAL A 148 33.64 -6.88 -2.89
C VAL A 148 34.35 -7.79 -3.90
N GLY A 149 33.58 -8.56 -4.67
CA GLY A 149 34.13 -9.43 -5.72
C GLY A 149 34.73 -8.67 -6.91
N THR A 150 34.34 -7.40 -7.12
CA THR A 150 34.87 -6.51 -8.19
C THR A 150 34.84 -7.14 -9.58
N ARG A 151 33.76 -7.87 -9.87
CA ARG A 151 33.52 -8.52 -11.16
C ARG A 151 32.13 -8.19 -11.66
N ALA A 152 31.93 -8.25 -12.98
CA ALA A 152 30.60 -8.15 -13.56
C ALA A 152 29.69 -9.23 -12.95
N ALA A 153 28.51 -8.81 -12.48
CA ALA A 153 27.58 -9.70 -11.79
C ALA A 153 26.15 -9.44 -12.25
N SER A 154 25.38 -10.53 -12.33
CA SER A 154 23.94 -10.48 -12.56
C SER A 154 23.22 -11.09 -11.36
N ILE A 155 22.44 -10.28 -10.66
CA ILE A 155 21.73 -10.69 -9.45
C ILE A 155 20.24 -10.75 -9.77
N ALA A 156 19.63 -11.93 -9.61
CA ALA A 156 18.18 -12.06 -9.68
C ALA A 156 17.58 -11.64 -8.33
N VAL A 157 16.62 -10.71 -8.36
CA VAL A 157 15.93 -10.26 -7.15
C VAL A 157 15.00 -11.38 -6.66
N ARG A 158 15.18 -11.77 -5.39
CA ARG A 158 14.26 -12.68 -4.70
C ARG A 158 13.12 -11.88 -4.08
N SER A 159 11.91 -12.41 -4.17
CA SER A 159 10.73 -11.80 -3.56
C SER A 159 9.80 -12.87 -3.01
N HIS A 160 8.96 -12.47 -2.07
CA HIS A 160 7.84 -13.27 -1.59
C HIS A 160 6.53 -12.52 -1.83
N THR A 161 5.45 -13.28 -1.90
CA THR A 161 4.12 -12.75 -2.21
C THR A 161 3.28 -12.67 -0.96
N THR A 162 2.71 -11.50 -0.67
CA THR A 162 1.84 -11.29 0.48
C THR A 162 0.38 -11.41 0.05
N ALA A 163 -0.43 -12.11 0.84
CA ALA A 163 -1.86 -12.25 0.59
C ALA A 163 -2.61 -10.99 1.07
N PRO A 164 -3.73 -10.61 0.42
CA PRO A 164 -4.62 -9.61 0.97
C PRO A 164 -5.24 -10.11 2.29
N LYS A 165 -5.53 -9.18 3.20
CA LYS A 165 -6.19 -9.46 4.49
C LYS A 165 -7.67 -9.76 4.28
N VAL A 166 -8.30 -9.12 3.30
CA VAL A 166 -9.70 -9.33 2.94
C VAL A 166 -9.79 -9.96 1.56
N THR A 167 -10.51 -11.07 1.46
CA THR A 167 -10.79 -11.76 0.19
C THR A 167 -12.22 -11.52 -0.27
N MET A 168 -12.51 -11.91 -1.52
CA MET A 168 -13.87 -11.86 -2.06
C MET A 168 -14.87 -12.71 -1.26
N ALA A 169 -14.38 -13.79 -0.63
CA ALA A 169 -15.20 -14.66 0.20
C ALA A 169 -15.57 -14.02 1.55
N ASP A 170 -14.78 -13.05 2.02
CA ASP A 170 -15.05 -12.33 3.27
C ASP A 170 -16.11 -11.25 3.10
N LEU A 171 -16.25 -10.66 1.90
CA LEU A 171 -17.13 -9.53 1.64
C LEU A 171 -18.60 -9.77 2.08
N PRO A 172 -19.25 -10.91 1.78
CA PRO A 172 -20.62 -11.16 2.24
C PRO A 172 -20.77 -11.19 3.76
N ARG A 173 -19.73 -11.60 4.49
CA ARG A 173 -19.75 -11.61 5.96
C ARG A 173 -19.50 -10.22 6.53
N MET A 174 -18.56 -9.48 5.94
CA MET A 174 -18.22 -8.11 6.36
C MET A 174 -19.37 -7.13 6.11
N TYR A 175 -20.06 -7.27 4.97
CA TYR A 175 -21.23 -6.49 4.61
C TYR A 175 -22.49 -7.35 4.80
N SER A 176 -22.72 -7.78 6.04
CA SER A 176 -23.86 -8.63 6.40
C SER A 176 -25.20 -7.92 6.14
N THR A 177 -25.25 -6.61 6.36
CA THR A 177 -26.36 -5.73 5.98
C THR A 177 -25.82 -4.50 5.27
N LEU A 178 -26.44 -4.11 4.15
CA LEU A 178 -26.08 -2.93 3.37
C LEU A 178 -27.38 -2.32 2.82
N ILE A 179 -27.45 -0.99 2.78
CA ILE A 179 -28.55 -0.27 2.13
C ILE A 179 -28.00 0.49 0.93
N THR A 180 -28.70 0.44 -0.19
CA THR A 180 -28.48 1.41 -1.29
C THR A 180 -29.75 2.23 -1.53
N ILE A 181 -29.57 3.50 -1.85
CA ILE A 181 -30.62 4.45 -2.16
C ILE A 181 -30.32 5.05 -3.52
N SER A 182 -31.27 4.91 -4.43
CA SER A 182 -31.24 5.54 -5.75
C SER A 182 -32.30 6.64 -5.76
N ARG A 183 -31.81 7.89 -5.86
CA ARG A 183 -32.64 9.10 -5.80
C ARG A 183 -33.44 9.30 -7.09
N ASP A 184 -32.87 8.91 -8.22
CA ASP A 184 -33.48 8.96 -9.55
C ASP A 184 -34.60 7.92 -9.73
N GLN A 185 -34.45 6.72 -9.15
CA GLN A 185 -35.48 5.66 -9.24
C GLN A 185 -36.45 5.67 -8.05
N PHE A 186 -36.19 6.51 -7.04
CA PHE A 186 -36.95 6.54 -5.80
C PHE A 186 -37.02 5.16 -5.12
N LYS A 187 -35.88 4.46 -5.05
CA LYS A 187 -35.79 3.12 -4.45
C LYS A 187 -34.75 3.06 -3.34
N LEU A 188 -35.14 2.40 -2.25
CA LEU A 188 -34.23 1.88 -1.23
C LEU A 188 -34.14 0.37 -1.37
N ARG A 189 -32.93 -0.17 -1.40
CA ARG A 189 -32.67 -1.61 -1.50
C ARG A 189 -31.92 -2.09 -0.26
N LEU A 190 -32.46 -3.10 0.40
CA LEU A 190 -31.83 -3.82 1.50
C LEU A 190 -31.08 -5.02 0.94
N PHE A 191 -29.80 -5.13 1.27
CA PHE A 191 -28.97 -6.27 0.94
C PHE A 191 -28.59 -7.03 2.21
N LYS A 192 -28.68 -8.37 2.14
CA LYS A 192 -28.17 -9.30 3.16
C LYS A 192 -27.07 -10.13 2.56
N HIS A 193 -25.89 -10.09 3.18
CA HIS A 193 -24.70 -10.77 2.67
C HIS A 193 -24.44 -10.47 1.18
N LEU A 194 -24.61 -9.20 0.78
CA LEU A 194 -24.47 -8.72 -0.60
C LEU A 194 -25.42 -9.37 -1.62
N ARG A 195 -26.53 -9.94 -1.16
CA ARG A 195 -27.65 -10.37 -2.00
C ARG A 195 -28.84 -9.45 -1.73
N LEU A 196 -29.54 -9.05 -2.79
CA LEU A 196 -30.74 -8.24 -2.66
C LEU A 196 -31.78 -9.03 -1.87
N ASP A 197 -32.23 -8.45 -0.76
CA ASP A 197 -33.23 -9.04 0.14
C ASP A 197 -34.59 -8.42 -0.13
N LYS A 198 -34.69 -7.08 -0.11
CA LYS A 198 -35.93 -6.36 -0.39
C LYS A 198 -35.69 -5.00 -1.03
N THR A 199 -36.68 -4.53 -1.79
CA THR A 199 -36.71 -3.19 -2.38
C THR A 199 -37.97 -2.46 -1.92
N TYR A 200 -37.81 -1.19 -1.57
CA TYR A 200 -38.88 -0.31 -1.09
C TYR A 200 -38.96 0.93 -1.97
N SER A 201 -40.18 1.43 -2.19
CA SER A 201 -40.40 2.74 -2.79
C SER A 201 -40.20 3.82 -1.72
N ILE A 202 -39.54 4.92 -2.09
CA ILE A 202 -39.21 6.01 -1.16
C ILE A 202 -39.57 7.37 -1.75
N ALA A 203 -39.59 8.40 -0.92
CA ALA A 203 -39.46 9.79 -1.38
C ALA A 203 -38.12 10.35 -0.92
N VAL A 204 -37.52 11.22 -1.73
CA VAL A 204 -36.23 11.84 -1.44
C VAL A 204 -36.35 13.36 -1.33
N GLY A 205 -35.23 14.02 -0.99
CA GLY A 205 -35.17 15.47 -0.92
C GLY A 205 -35.51 16.14 -2.25
N GLN A 206 -36.37 17.14 -2.22
CA GLN A 206 -36.67 18.00 -3.37
C GLN A 206 -35.40 18.74 -3.84
N LEU A 207 -35.44 19.29 -5.05
CA LEU A 207 -34.33 20.06 -5.61
C LEU A 207 -33.94 21.21 -4.66
N GLY A 208 -32.63 21.33 -4.37
CA GLY A 208 -32.11 22.28 -3.37
C GLY A 208 -32.03 21.73 -1.94
N TYR A 209 -32.69 20.60 -1.66
CA TYR A 209 -32.61 19.87 -0.39
C TYR A 209 -32.17 18.39 -0.57
N SER A 210 -31.77 17.98 -1.77
CA SER A 210 -31.32 16.62 -2.04
C SER A 210 -30.14 16.23 -1.16
N THR A 211 -30.23 15.07 -0.52
CA THR A 211 -29.11 14.45 0.20
C THR A 211 -27.94 14.26 -0.78
N PRO A 212 -26.71 14.69 -0.43
CA PRO A 212 -25.55 14.45 -1.29
C PRO A 212 -25.35 12.96 -1.57
N ALA A 213 -24.88 12.64 -2.78
CA ALA A 213 -24.45 11.29 -3.08
C ALA A 213 -23.21 10.93 -2.25
N GLY A 214 -23.08 9.67 -1.87
CA GLY A 214 -21.93 9.20 -1.11
C GLY A 214 -22.23 8.04 -0.19
N VAL A 215 -21.20 7.64 0.53
CA VAL A 215 -21.24 6.56 1.52
C VAL A 215 -21.48 7.18 2.90
N TYR A 216 -22.50 6.66 3.56
CA TYR A 216 -22.94 6.97 4.91
C TYR A 216 -23.03 5.67 5.73
N HIS A 217 -23.41 5.80 6.98
CA HIS A 217 -23.81 4.69 7.83
C HIS A 217 -24.97 5.12 8.73
N ILE A 218 -25.75 4.16 9.21
CA ILE A 218 -26.79 4.43 10.19
C ILE A 218 -26.13 4.72 11.54
N ASP A 219 -26.27 5.95 12.02
CA ASP A 219 -25.63 6.44 13.26
C ASP A 219 -26.59 6.48 14.45
N ASP A 220 -27.90 6.60 14.20
CA ASP A 220 -28.94 6.63 15.23
C ASP A 220 -30.17 5.80 14.83
N LYS A 221 -30.89 5.28 15.83
CA LYS A 221 -32.13 4.54 15.64
C LYS A 221 -33.11 4.79 16.79
N THR A 222 -34.31 5.25 16.45
CA THR A 222 -35.35 5.55 17.44
C THR A 222 -36.73 5.04 17.01
N VAL A 223 -37.47 4.44 17.94
CA VAL A 223 -38.89 4.07 17.80
C VAL A 223 -39.73 5.25 18.28
N ASP A 224 -40.74 5.62 17.52
CA ASP A 224 -41.60 6.79 17.78
C ASP A 224 -40.76 8.04 18.13
N PRO A 225 -39.86 8.46 17.22
CA PRO A 225 -38.95 9.58 17.43
C PRO A 225 -39.69 10.88 17.72
N THR A 226 -39.22 11.62 18.71
CA THR A 226 -39.56 13.04 18.85
C THR A 226 -38.97 13.82 17.68
N TRP A 227 -39.77 14.70 17.07
CA TRP A 227 -39.30 15.58 16.00
C TRP A 227 -38.95 16.96 16.55
N TYR A 228 -37.67 17.30 16.46
CA TYR A 228 -37.16 18.64 16.75
C TYR A 228 -37.21 19.46 15.46
N VAL A 229 -38.14 20.41 15.40
CA VAL A 229 -38.39 21.18 14.18
C VAL A 229 -37.24 22.17 13.96
N PRO A 230 -36.53 22.13 12.83
CA PRO A 230 -35.43 23.04 12.58
C PRO A 230 -35.91 24.49 12.48
N HIS A 231 -35.04 25.43 12.84
CA HIS A 231 -35.25 26.86 12.59
C HIS A 231 -35.08 27.19 11.10
N ALA A 232 -36.00 26.69 10.27
CA ALA A 232 -35.99 26.88 8.82
C ALA A 232 -37.24 27.64 8.36
N SER A 233 -37.12 28.43 7.30
CA SER A 233 -38.22 29.24 6.76
C SER A 233 -39.45 28.41 6.38
N TRP A 234 -39.24 27.20 5.83
CA TRP A 234 -40.30 26.27 5.46
C TRP A 234 -41.07 25.71 6.66
N ALA A 235 -40.50 25.74 7.86
CA ALA A 235 -41.15 25.24 9.07
C ALA A 235 -42.23 26.21 9.61
N GLY A 236 -42.22 27.47 9.15
CA GLY A 236 -43.23 28.47 9.52
C GLY A 236 -43.38 28.63 11.03
N SER A 237 -44.62 28.56 11.53
CA SER A 237 -44.94 28.68 12.96
C SER A 237 -44.41 27.52 13.81
N LEU A 238 -44.04 26.38 13.22
CA LEU A 238 -43.51 25.22 13.93
C LEU A 238 -41.99 25.32 14.20
N ALA A 239 -41.30 26.29 13.60
CA ALA A 239 -39.85 26.43 13.74
C ALA A 239 -39.41 26.48 15.22
N GLY A 240 -38.48 25.60 15.61
CA GLY A 240 -37.99 25.49 16.99
C GLY A 240 -38.90 24.75 17.97
N GLN A 241 -40.08 24.30 17.54
CA GLN A 241 -40.95 23.47 18.36
C GLN A 241 -40.41 22.04 18.49
N THR A 242 -40.85 21.36 19.53
CA THR A 242 -40.62 19.92 19.73
C THR A 242 -41.96 19.21 19.63
N ILE A 243 -42.09 18.33 18.63
CA ILE A 243 -43.29 17.51 18.45
C ILE A 243 -43.03 16.11 19.00
N PRO A 244 -43.74 15.66 20.05
CA PRO A 244 -43.51 14.34 20.66
C PRO A 244 -43.64 13.17 19.68
N GLY A 245 -42.97 12.07 20.00
CA GLY A 245 -43.20 10.77 19.38
C GLY A 245 -44.66 10.33 19.48
N GLY A 246 -45.16 9.57 18.49
CA GLY A 246 -46.54 9.08 18.45
C GLY A 246 -47.62 10.14 18.16
N SER A 247 -47.27 11.43 18.14
CA SER A 247 -48.20 12.50 17.75
C SER A 247 -48.65 12.36 16.28
N PRO A 248 -49.95 12.55 15.97
CA PRO A 248 -50.45 12.61 14.60
C PRO A 248 -49.78 13.71 13.76
N GLN A 249 -49.28 14.78 14.38
CA GLN A 249 -48.61 15.89 13.72
C GLN A 249 -47.12 15.63 13.45
N ASN A 250 -46.52 14.61 14.08
CA ASN A 250 -45.11 14.29 13.89
C ASN A 250 -44.88 13.65 12.50
N PRO A 251 -44.06 14.25 11.62
CA PRO A 251 -43.87 13.76 10.25
C PRO A 251 -42.90 12.58 10.14
N LEU A 252 -42.13 12.28 11.19
CA LEU A 252 -41.16 11.17 11.19
C LEU A 252 -41.85 9.80 11.31
N LYS A 253 -43.01 9.79 12.00
CA LYS A 253 -43.82 8.59 12.26
C LYS A 253 -43.00 7.47 12.90
N ALA A 254 -43.51 6.25 12.84
CA ALA A 254 -43.16 5.11 13.70
C ALA A 254 -41.66 4.83 13.95
N ARG A 255 -40.78 5.10 12.99
CA ARG A 255 -39.36 4.72 13.07
C ARG A 255 -38.45 5.80 12.46
N TRP A 256 -37.28 5.95 13.06
CA TRP A 256 -36.19 6.79 12.57
C TRP A 256 -34.90 6.00 12.51
N MET A 257 -34.20 6.08 11.38
CA MET A 257 -32.81 5.61 11.22
C MET A 257 -31.98 6.79 10.71
N GLY A 258 -31.23 7.42 11.62
CA GLY A 258 -30.41 8.59 11.36
C GLY A 258 -29.17 8.25 10.53
N PHE A 259 -28.73 9.19 9.73
CA PHE A 259 -27.42 9.15 9.09
C PHE A 259 -26.91 10.56 8.76
N GLY A 260 -25.61 10.76 8.90
CA GLY A 260 -24.91 11.94 8.37
C GLY A 260 -25.36 13.25 9.00
N GLY A 261 -25.70 13.27 10.29
CA GLY A 261 -25.88 14.50 11.07
C GLY A 261 -27.15 15.30 10.73
N GLY A 262 -28.32 14.71 11.01
CA GLY A 262 -29.63 15.40 10.91
C GLY A 262 -30.52 14.97 9.74
N ARG A 263 -30.09 13.96 8.97
CA ARG A 263 -30.93 13.27 7.98
C ARG A 263 -31.29 11.89 8.50
N GLY A 264 -32.35 11.30 7.95
CA GLY A 264 -32.75 9.96 8.34
C GLY A 264 -33.70 9.31 7.35
N ILE A 265 -33.81 8.00 7.49
CA ILE A 265 -34.84 7.16 6.86
C ILE A 265 -35.98 7.03 7.87
N HIS A 266 -37.18 7.46 7.48
CA HIS A 266 -38.32 7.49 8.40
C HIS A 266 -39.65 7.27 7.67
N GLY A 267 -40.71 7.01 8.44
CA GLY A 267 -42.06 6.82 7.90
C GLY A 267 -42.70 8.16 7.51
N THR A 268 -43.76 8.16 6.72
CA THR A 268 -44.55 9.36 6.45
C THR A 268 -46.04 9.07 6.44
N ALA A 269 -46.87 10.06 6.79
CA ALA A 269 -48.32 9.98 6.55
C ALA A 269 -48.72 10.51 5.17
N ASP A 270 -47.79 11.14 4.45
CA ASP A 270 -48.01 11.60 3.09
C ASP A 270 -47.57 10.50 2.11
N ASP A 271 -48.39 9.45 2.02
CA ASP A 271 -48.13 8.31 1.12
C ASP A 271 -48.06 8.75 -0.35
N SER A 272 -48.76 9.82 -0.73
CA SER A 272 -48.69 10.38 -2.09
C SER A 272 -47.33 10.96 -2.45
N SER A 273 -46.48 11.26 -1.46
CA SER A 273 -45.11 11.72 -1.71
C SER A 273 -44.17 10.60 -2.17
N ILE A 274 -44.50 9.33 -1.91
CA ILE A 274 -43.64 8.20 -2.27
C ILE A 274 -43.55 8.07 -3.79
N GLY A 275 -42.32 7.93 -4.31
CA GLY A 275 -42.03 7.98 -5.75
C GLY A 275 -41.76 9.39 -6.28
N SER A 276 -41.53 10.37 -5.41
CA SER A 276 -41.25 11.76 -5.79
C SER A 276 -40.13 12.40 -4.96
N ALA A 277 -39.66 13.57 -5.40
CA ALA A 277 -38.73 14.42 -4.67
C ALA A 277 -39.50 15.48 -3.86
N ALA A 278 -39.83 15.16 -2.61
CA ALA A 278 -40.81 15.92 -1.81
C ALA A 278 -40.35 16.25 -0.38
N SER A 279 -39.18 15.77 0.03
CA SER A 279 -38.67 15.98 1.40
C SER A 279 -37.67 17.16 1.47
N HIS A 280 -37.30 17.55 2.70
CA HIS A 280 -36.23 18.52 2.96
C HIS A 280 -34.86 17.82 3.22
N GLY A 281 -34.63 16.66 2.60
CA GLY A 281 -33.35 15.93 2.64
C GLY A 281 -33.35 14.63 3.45
N CYS A 282 -34.51 14.21 3.97
CA CYS A 282 -34.71 12.88 4.55
C CYS A 282 -35.25 11.89 3.51
N ILE A 283 -35.18 10.61 3.84
CA ILE A 283 -35.71 9.52 3.01
C ILE A 283 -37.04 9.09 3.63
N ARG A 284 -38.15 9.39 2.95
CA ARG A 284 -39.49 9.00 3.42
C ARG A 284 -39.84 7.61 2.90
N MET A 285 -40.47 6.82 3.75
CA MET A 285 -41.01 5.50 3.42
C MET A 285 -42.47 5.42 3.86
N HIS A 286 -43.23 4.47 3.31
CA HIS A 286 -44.48 4.06 3.93
C HIS A 286 -44.23 3.59 5.38
N VAL A 287 -45.18 3.85 6.28
CA VAL A 287 -45.04 3.49 7.69
C VAL A 287 -44.87 1.98 7.86
N SER A 288 -45.60 1.16 7.10
CA SER A 288 -45.44 -0.30 7.08
C SER A 288 -44.01 -0.71 6.73
N ASP A 289 -43.46 -0.11 5.69
CA ASP A 289 -42.17 -0.47 5.13
C ASP A 289 -41.02 -0.10 6.07
N VAL A 290 -41.08 1.06 6.70
CA VAL A 290 -40.05 1.45 7.67
C VAL A 290 -40.13 0.61 8.96
N VAL A 291 -41.34 0.23 9.40
CA VAL A 291 -41.53 -0.65 10.56
C VAL A 291 -40.95 -2.03 10.28
N GLU A 292 -41.12 -2.54 9.06
CA GLU A 292 -40.52 -3.79 8.61
C GLU A 292 -39.00 -3.69 8.47
N LEU A 293 -38.48 -2.63 7.83
CA LEU A 293 -37.05 -2.45 7.58
C LEU A 293 -36.26 -2.28 8.88
N TYR A 294 -36.79 -1.51 9.83
CA TYR A 294 -36.09 -1.10 11.04
C TYR A 294 -35.39 -2.23 11.83
N PRO A 295 -36.01 -3.36 12.17
CA PRO A 295 -35.33 -4.45 12.89
C PRO A 295 -34.18 -5.09 12.09
N HIS A 296 -34.21 -5.01 10.75
CA HIS A 296 -33.20 -5.62 9.89
C HIS A 296 -31.97 -4.75 9.66
N VAL A 297 -31.94 -3.52 10.16
CA VAL A 297 -30.86 -2.55 9.92
C VAL A 297 -30.16 -2.24 11.25
N PRO A 298 -29.05 -2.92 11.59
CA PRO A 298 -28.24 -2.56 12.76
C PRO A 298 -27.63 -1.15 12.66
N LEU A 299 -27.23 -0.59 13.80
CA LEU A 299 -26.33 0.58 13.80
C LEU A 299 -25.04 0.26 13.04
N ASN A 300 -24.42 1.29 12.48
CA ASN A 300 -23.26 1.22 11.59
C ASN A 300 -23.49 0.46 10.28
N THR A 301 -24.73 0.11 9.93
CA THR A 301 -25.05 -0.44 8.61
C THR A 301 -24.61 0.55 7.54
N PRO A 302 -23.74 0.15 6.58
CA PRO A 302 -23.36 1.01 5.49
C PRO A 302 -24.57 1.37 4.63
N LEU A 303 -24.61 2.62 4.19
CA LEU A 303 -25.66 3.20 3.38
C LEU A 303 -25.01 3.94 2.21
N TYR A 304 -25.31 3.55 0.98
CA TYR A 304 -24.85 4.27 -0.20
C TYR A 304 -26.00 5.00 -0.87
N ILE A 305 -25.80 6.29 -1.18
CA ILE A 305 -26.77 7.15 -1.85
C ILE A 305 -26.20 7.54 -3.22
N SER A 306 -26.92 7.20 -4.28
CA SER A 306 -26.69 7.60 -5.67
C SER A 306 -27.78 8.54 -6.16
#